data_AF-A0A6M8N661-F1
#
_entry.id   AF-A0A6M8N661-F1
#
_cell.length_a   1.000
_cell.length_b   1.000
_cell.length_c   1.000
_cell.angle_alpha   90.00
_cell.angle_beta   90.00
_cell.angle_gamma   90.00
#
_symmetry.space_group_name_H-M   'P 1'
#
loop_
_entity.id
_entity.type
_entity.pdbx_description
1 polymer ?
#
loop_
_entity_poly.entity_id
_entity_poly.type
_entity_poly.pdbx_seq_one_letter_code
_entity_poly.pdbx_strand_id
1 'polypeptide(L)'
;MKNIKVELESIIFNVMLPESQAFLDELNEEIKNGNEEKEIIEAKKDVVSFIEELSQILKLIEEKKLSNKDAKDMYKKISNMIDEHEH
;
A
#
# COMPACT_ATOMS: atom_id res chain seq x y z
N MET A 1 14.81 12.09 -18.06
CA MET A 1 14.95 11.69 -16.64
C MET A 1 13.60 11.16 -16.19
N LYS A 2 13.50 9.88 -15.81
CA LYS A 2 12.28 9.36 -15.18
C LYS A 2 12.09 10.09 -13.85
N ASN A 3 10.89 10.61 -13.61
CA ASN A 3 10.58 11.29 -12.36
C ASN A 3 10.19 10.22 -11.34
N ILE A 4 11.11 9.90 -10.42
CA ILE A 4 10.93 8.85 -9.42
C ILE A 4 9.65 9.02 -8.59
N LYS A 5 9.18 10.27 -8.41
CA LYS A 5 7.92 10.54 -7.71
C LYS A 5 6.70 10.10 -8.51
N VAL A 6 6.73 10.24 -9.84
CA VAL A 6 5.67 9.76 -10.73
C VAL A 6 5.66 8.23 -10.77
N GLU A 7 6.83 7.59 -10.73
CA GLU A 7 6.91 6.13 -10.65
C GLU A 7 6.39 5.60 -9.31
N LEU A 8 6.74 6.26 -8.21
CA LEU A 8 6.22 5.97 -6.87
C LEU A 8 4.70 6.18 -6.78
N GLU A 9 4.20 7.30 -7.29
CA GLU A 9 2.77 7.60 -7.35
C GLU A 9 2.03 6.53 -8.17
N SER A 10 2.56 6.19 -9.35
CA SER A 10 1.97 5.21 -10.25
C SER A 10 1.88 3.81 -9.62
N ILE A 11 2.95 3.33 -8.96
CA ILE A 11 2.94 2.00 -8.36
C ILE A 11 2.02 1.95 -7.13
N ILE A 12 1.98 3.02 -6.33
CA ILE A 12 1.06 3.10 -5.19
C ILE A 12 -0.39 3.11 -5.68
N PHE A 13 -0.72 3.97 -6.64
CA PHE A 13 -2.09 4.18 -7.07
C PHE A 13 -2.65 3.04 -7.92
N ASN A 14 -1.85 2.48 -8.84
CA ASN A 14 -2.33 1.46 -9.78
C ASN A 14 -2.16 0.02 -9.30
N VAL A 15 -1.32 -0.22 -8.29
CA VAL A 15 -1.00 -1.59 -7.83
C VAL A 15 -1.31 -1.72 -6.33
N MET A 16 -0.54 -1.04 -5.48
CA MET A 16 -0.57 -1.29 -4.03
C MET A 16 -1.92 -0.96 -3.38
N LEU A 17 -2.51 0.20 -3.70
CA LEU A 17 -3.80 0.60 -3.13
C LEU A 17 -4.94 -0.35 -3.56
N PRO A 18 -5.12 -0.66 -4.87
CA PRO A 18 -6.10 -1.65 -5.31
C PRO A 18 -5.93 -3.02 -4.64
N GLU A 19 -4.70 -3.55 -4.58
CA GLU A 19 -4.43 -4.86 -3.99
C GLU A 19 -4.72 -4.88 -2.48
N SER A 20 -4.27 -3.85 -1.76
CA SER A 20 -4.54 -3.73 -0.32
C SER A 20 -6.04 -3.59 -0.05
N GLN A 21 -6.76 -2.85 -0.89
CA GLN A 21 -8.22 -2.70 -0.76
C GLN A 21 -8.95 -4.01 -1.04
N ALA A 22 -8.54 -4.76 -2.07
CA ALA A 22 -9.11 -6.07 -2.36
C ALA A 22 -8.90 -7.04 -1.18
N PHE A 23 -7.70 -7.07 -0.60
CA PHE A 23 -7.43 -7.90 0.56
C PHE A 23 -8.20 -7.46 1.81
N LEU A 24 -8.37 -6.15 2.02
CA LEU A 24 -9.24 -5.63 3.08
C LEU A 24 -10.70 -6.07 2.88
N ASP A 25 -11.19 -6.09 1.65
CA ASP A 25 -12.54 -6.54 1.32
C ASP A 25 -12.70 -8.04 1.61
N GLU A 26 -11.72 -8.88 1.27
CA GLU A 26 -11.69 -10.31 1.63
C GLU A 26 -11.77 -10.52 3.16
N LEU A 27 -10.96 -9.78 3.93
CA LEU A 27 -10.98 -9.86 5.40
C LEU A 27 -12.34 -9.41 5.97
N ASN A 28 -12.97 -8.41 5.35
CA ASN A 28 -14.32 -7.98 5.74
C ASN A 28 -15.37 -9.04 5.44
N GLU A 29 -15.24 -9.79 4.34
CA GLU A 29 -16.13 -10.90 4.01
C GLU A 29 -15.98 -12.05 5.00
N GLU A 30 -14.76 -12.42 5.38
CA GLU A 30 -14.50 -13.43 6.43
C GLU A 30 -15.21 -13.05 7.74
N ILE A 31 -15.01 -11.83 8.21
CA ILE A 31 -15.67 -11.31 9.42
C ILE A 31 -17.19 -11.36 9.29
N LYS A 32 -17.72 -10.93 8.13
CA LYS A 32 -19.17 -10.95 7.86
C LYS A 32 -19.74 -12.36 7.85
N ASN A 33 -18.95 -13.36 7.45
CA ASN A 33 -19.30 -14.77 7.47
C ASN A 33 -19.13 -15.41 8.86
N GLY A 34 -18.74 -14.63 9.87
CA GLY A 34 -18.59 -15.06 11.27
C GLY A 34 -17.19 -15.52 11.63
N ASN A 35 -16.22 -15.41 10.72
CA ASN A 35 -14.81 -15.65 11.01
C ASN A 35 -14.19 -14.40 11.67
N GLU A 36 -14.41 -14.28 12.98
CA GLU A 36 -13.84 -13.21 13.82
C GLU A 36 -12.59 -13.68 14.58
N GLU A 37 -11.83 -14.61 14.00
CA GLU A 37 -10.56 -15.03 14.58
C GLU A 37 -9.65 -13.81 14.82
N LYS A 38 -8.91 -13.84 15.93
CA LYS A 38 -8.03 -12.74 16.33
C LYS A 38 -7.06 -12.36 15.19
N GLU A 39 -6.55 -13.37 14.48
CA GLU A 39 -5.63 -13.19 13.35
C GLU A 39 -6.26 -12.41 12.19
N ILE A 40 -7.54 -12.67 11.87
CA ILE A 40 -8.28 -11.93 10.84
C ILE A 40 -8.49 -10.47 11.26
N ILE A 41 -8.84 -10.24 12.52
CA ILE A 41 -9.03 -8.89 13.05
C ILE A 41 -7.72 -8.10 13.10
N GLU A 42 -6.60 -8.75 13.43
CA GLU A 42 -5.27 -8.13 13.42
C GLU A 42 -4.81 -7.83 12.00
N ALA A 43 -4.92 -8.80 11.08
CA ALA A 43 -4.61 -8.60 9.67
C ALA A 43 -5.41 -7.43 9.06
N LYS A 44 -6.70 -7.32 9.37
CA LYS A 44 -7.53 -6.19 8.92
C LYS A 44 -7.00 -4.84 9.41
N LYS A 45 -6.57 -4.74 10.66
CA LYS A 45 -6.01 -3.49 11.21
C LYS A 45 -4.71 -3.13 10.49
N ASP A 46 -3.84 -4.10 10.28
CA ASP A 46 -2.56 -3.90 9.61
C ASP A 46 -2.76 -3.39 8.17
N VAL A 47 -3.70 -3.99 7.43
CA VAL A 47 -4.03 -3.57 6.06
C VAL A 47 -4.63 -2.16 6.03
N VAL A 48 -5.51 -1.82 6.98
CA VAL A 48 -6.06 -0.45 7.08
C VAL A 48 -4.95 0.56 7.34
N SER A 49 -4.05 0.29 8.29
CA SER A 49 -2.91 1.15 8.57
C SER A 49 -1.99 1.29 7.35
N PHE A 50 -1.77 0.20 6.61
CA PHE A 50 -0.97 0.24 5.39
C PHE A 50 -1.60 1.12 4.30
N ILE A 51 -2.90 1.01 4.05
CA ILE A 51 -3.63 1.86 3.09
C ILE A 51 -3.54 3.34 3.48
N GLU A 52 -3.64 3.65 4.79
CA GLU A 52 -3.46 5.02 5.29
C GLU A 52 -2.05 5.55 5.03
N GLU A 53 -1.02 4.73 5.25
CA GLU A 53 0.38 5.09 4.95
C GLU A 53 0.60 5.36 3.46
N LEU A 54 0.07 4.51 2.57
CA LEU A 54 0.11 4.71 1.12
C LEU A 54 -0.55 6.03 0.72
N SER A 55 -1.71 6.33 1.30
CA SER A 55 -2.45 7.57 1.06
C SER A 55 -1.67 8.81 1.54
N GLN A 56 -0.96 8.70 2.67
CA GLN A 56 -0.10 9.78 3.16
C GLN A 56 1.09 10.03 2.23
N ILE A 57 1.70 8.98 1.66
CA ILE A 57 2.79 9.13 0.68
C ILE A 57 2.29 9.90 -0.55
N LEU A 58 1.13 9.53 -1.10
CA LEU A 58 0.52 10.24 -2.24
C LEU A 58 0.32 11.73 -1.92
N LYS A 59 -0.20 12.05 -0.74
CA LYS A 59 -0.36 13.43 -0.28
C LYS A 59 0.96 14.19 -0.19
N LEU A 60 2.04 13.56 0.28
CA LEU A 60 3.37 14.17 0.33
C LEU A 60 3.95 14.43 -1.07
N ILE A 61 3.63 13.59 -2.05
CA ILE A 61 3.99 13.80 -3.46
C ILE A 61 3.23 15.01 -4.02
N GLU A 62 1.90 15.04 -3.84
CA GLU A 62 1.02 16.13 -4.29
C GLU A 62 1.44 17.49 -3.69
N GLU A 63 1.68 17.53 -2.37
CA GLU A 63 2.13 18.73 -1.66
C GLU A 63 3.59 19.10 -1.96
N LYS A 64 4.29 18.33 -2.80
CA LYS A 64 5.72 18.49 -3.15
C LYS A 64 6.65 18.45 -1.93
N LYS A 65 6.22 17.80 -0.84
CA LYS A 65 6.95 17.66 0.42
C LYS A 65 7.84 16.42 0.48
N LEU A 66 7.69 15.48 -0.46
CA LEU A 66 8.55 14.31 -0.54
C LEU A 66 9.87 14.65 -1.27
N SER A 67 11.03 14.26 -0.71
CA SER A 67 12.31 14.43 -1.41
C SER A 67 12.50 13.36 -2.49
N ASN A 68 13.37 13.60 -3.48
CA ASN A 68 13.68 12.58 -4.49
C ASN A 68 14.40 11.36 -3.90
N LYS A 69 15.17 11.56 -2.82
CA LYS A 69 15.86 10.46 -2.14
C LYS A 69 14.83 9.57 -1.43
N ASP A 70 13.94 10.17 -0.65
CA ASP A 70 12.91 9.43 0.08
C ASP A 70 11.96 8.72 -0.89
N ALA A 71 11.57 9.38 -1.98
CA ALA A 71 10.76 8.76 -3.04
C ALA A 71 11.45 7.53 -3.65
N LYS A 72 12.78 7.60 -3.87
CA LYS A 72 13.55 6.47 -4.42
C LYS A 72 13.63 5.31 -3.43
N ASP A 73 13.88 5.61 -2.15
CA ASP A 73 13.98 4.60 -1.11
C ASP A 73 12.63 3.90 -0.89
N MET A 74 11.53 4.65 -0.90
CA MET A 74 10.17 4.10 -0.84
C MET A 74 9.84 3.27 -2.07
N TYR A 75 10.11 3.79 -3.27
CA TYR A 75 9.86 3.07 -4.53
C TYR A 75 10.58 1.72 -4.56
N LYS A 76 11.85 1.68 -4.13
CA LYS A 76 12.61 0.44 -4.06
C LYS A 76 11.99 -0.56 -3.08
N LYS A 77 11.55 -0.11 -1.91
CA LYS A 77 10.88 -0.99 -0.93
C LYS A 77 9.59 -1.57 -1.51
N ILE A 78 8.74 -0.74 -2.09
CA ILE A 78 7.46 -1.18 -2.66
C ILE A 78 7.68 -2.13 -3.84
N SER A 79 8.61 -1.80 -4.73
CA SER A 79 8.93 -2.66 -5.88
C SER A 79 9.44 -4.03 -5.41
N ASN A 80 10.33 -4.06 -4.40
CA ASN A 80 10.81 -5.32 -3.84
C ASN A 80 9.68 -6.15 -3.22
N MET A 81 8.73 -5.52 -2.51
CA MET A 81 7.58 -6.24 -1.95
C MET A 81 6.73 -6.88 -3.05
N ILE A 82 6.49 -6.17 -4.16
CA ILE A 82 5.73 -6.71 -5.30
C ILE A 82 6.51 -7.86 -5.96
N ASP A 83 7.80 -7.67 -6.21
CA ASP A 83 8.65 -8.68 -6.84
C ASP A 83 8.71 -9.98 -6.00
N GLU A 84 8.70 -9.86 -4.66
CA GLU A 84 8.63 -11.00 -3.73
C GLU A 84 7.25 -11.68 -3.72
N HIS A 85 6.17 -10.98 -4.06
CA HIS A 85 4.83 -11.55 -4.20
C HIS A 85 4.60 -12.24 -5.56
N GLU A 86 5.33 -11.84 -6.61
CA GLU A 86 5.24 -12.47 -7.95
C GLU A 86 6.04 -13.80 -8.07
N HIS A 87 6.91 -14.12 -7.11
CA HIS A 87 7.76 -15.33 -7.09
C HIS A 87 7.27 -16.39 -6.10
#